data_AF-A0A147JY23-F1
#
_entry.id   AF-A0A147JY23-F1
#
_cell.length_a   1.000
_cell.length_b   1.000
_cell.length_c   1.000
_cell.angle_alpha   90.00
_cell.angle_beta   90.00
_cell.angle_gamma   90.00
#
_symmetry.space_group_name_H-M   'P 1'
#
loop_
_entity.id
_entity.type
_entity.pdbx_description
1 polymer ?
#
loop_
_entity_poly.entity_id
_entity_poly.type
_entity_poly.pdbx_seq_one_letter_code
_entity_poly.pdbx_strand_id
1 'polypeptide(L)' 'MVNQGVSLAGPKEANWSKNAQLVCLFCTGEIAKPTKVMGGGRVSFCDSCTEKLENKGLLKRHQSGTIELIKPLLDVIGEF' A
#
# COMPACT_ATOMS: atom_id res chain seq x y z
N MET A 1 23.83 36.73 -2.35
CA MET A 1 23.99 35.49 -1.56
C MET A 1 22.59 35.01 -1.23
N VAL A 2 22.32 33.73 -1.50
CA VAL A 2 20.99 33.18 -1.79
C VAL A 2 20.24 32.85 -0.49
N ASN A 3 18.93 33.15 -0.49
CA ASN A 3 17.99 32.98 0.62
C ASN A 3 17.99 31.55 1.19
N GLN A 4 18.19 31.40 2.51
CA GLN A 4 17.96 30.16 3.23
C GLN A 4 16.45 29.94 3.40
N GLY A 5 15.90 29.12 2.51
CA GLY A 5 14.55 28.60 2.60
C GLY A 5 14.40 27.67 3.81
N VAL A 6 13.37 27.97 4.59
CA VAL A 6 12.90 27.23 5.76
C VAL A 6 12.89 25.71 5.49
N SER A 7 13.59 24.94 6.33
CA SER A 7 13.42 23.48 6.37
C SER A 7 12.06 23.19 6.98
N LEU A 8 11.06 22.99 6.12
CA LEU A 8 9.80 22.36 6.52
C LEU A 8 10.14 20.94 6.96
N ALA A 9 10.19 20.75 8.28
CA ALA A 9 10.27 19.45 8.91
C ALA A 9 9.19 18.55 8.26
N GLY A 10 9.64 17.53 7.53
CA GLY A 10 8.77 16.47 7.06
C GLY A 10 8.01 15.88 8.25
N PRO A 11 6.79 15.34 8.03
CA PRO A 11 6.02 14.75 9.11
C PRO A 11 6.88 13.72 9.83
N LYS A 12 7.05 13.94 11.14
CA LYS A 12 7.79 13.11 12.08
C LYS A 12 7.48 11.65 11.81
N GLU A 13 8.56 10.90 11.57
CA GLU A 13 8.56 9.45 11.45
C GLU A 13 7.77 8.87 12.63
N ALA A 14 6.63 8.24 12.32
CA ALA A 14 5.81 7.57 13.31
C ALA A 14 6.67 6.46 13.94
N ASN A 15 7.05 6.67 15.20
CA ASN A 15 7.71 5.68 16.04
C ASN A 15 6.71 4.55 16.33
N TRP A 16 6.61 3.57 15.42
CA TRP A 16 5.86 2.33 15.65
C TRP A 16 6.73 1.38 16.48
N SER A 17 6.78 1.66 17.78
CA SER A 17 7.27 0.72 18.78
C SER A 17 6.27 -0.44 18.96
N LYS A 18 6.80 -1.67 18.82
CA LYS A 18 6.23 -2.99 19.20
C LYS A 18 5.11 -3.55 18.29
N ASN A 19 5.53 -4.39 17.31
CA ASN A 19 4.74 -5.42 16.62
C ASN A 19 3.26 -5.08 16.37
N ALA A 20 3.00 -4.00 15.63
CA ALA A 20 1.67 -3.81 15.06
C ALA A 20 1.41 -4.98 14.09
N GLN A 21 0.50 -5.87 14.46
CA GLN A 21 0.06 -6.98 13.63
C GLN A 21 -0.50 -6.39 12.33
N LEU A 22 0.20 -6.65 11.22
CA LEU A 22 -0.19 -6.12 9.93
C LEU A 22 -1.30 -7.01 9.37
N VAL A 23 -2.43 -6.41 9.05
CA VAL A 23 -3.63 -7.12 8.59
C VAL A 23 -4.03 -6.70 7.19
N CYS A 24 -4.63 -7.63 6.45
CA CYS A 24 -5.20 -7.39 5.14
C CYS A 24 -6.37 -6.42 5.24
N LEU A 25 -6.39 -5.41 4.38
CA LEU A 25 -7.44 -4.39 4.33
C LEU A 25 -8.84 -4.97 4.09
N PHE A 26 -8.93 -6.09 3.37
CA PHE A 26 -10.21 -6.63 2.91
C PHE A 26 -10.76 -7.76 3.77
N CYS A 27 -9.89 -8.58 4.36
CA CYS A 27 -10.30 -9.77 5.10
C CYS A 27 -9.77 -9.85 6.53
N THR A 28 -9.06 -8.80 6.98
CA THR A 28 -8.40 -8.69 8.30
C THR A 28 -7.42 -9.81 8.66
N GLY A 29 -7.16 -10.74 7.74
CA GLY A 29 -6.16 -11.79 7.91
C GLY A 29 -4.75 -11.22 8.00
N GLU A 30 -3.90 -11.85 8.80
CA GLU A 30 -2.52 -11.43 9.00
C GLU A 30 -1.71 -11.47 7.70
N ILE A 31 -0.82 -10.49 7.54
CA ILE A 31 0.12 -10.43 6.43
C ILE A 31 1.53 -10.16 6.96
N ALA A 32 2.54 -10.79 6.35
CA ALA A 32 3.93 -10.66 6.78
C ALA A 32 4.51 -9.27 6.47
N LYS A 33 4.07 -8.65 5.38
CA LYS A 33 4.55 -7.35 4.91
C LYS A 33 3.52 -6.70 4.00
N PRO A 34 3.50 -5.36 3.90
CA PRO A 34 2.65 -4.69 2.94
C PRO A 34 3.21 -4.84 1.53
N THR A 35 2.32 -4.87 0.55
CA THR A 35 2.63 -5.00 -0.88
C THR A 35 2.96 -3.64 -1.47
N LYS A 36 4.01 -3.57 -2.30
CA LYS A 36 4.43 -2.33 -2.95
C LYS A 36 3.54 -2.02 -4.14
N VAL A 37 3.19 -0.74 -4.32
CA VAL A 37 2.44 -0.27 -5.49
C VAL A 37 3.38 0.42 -6.47
N MET A 38 3.20 0.16 -7.77
CA MET A 38 3.88 0.90 -8.83
C MET A 38 3.54 2.38 -8.77
N GLY A 39 4.55 3.24 -8.98
CA GLY A 39 4.40 4.69 -8.77
C GLY A 39 4.59 5.13 -7.30
N GLY A 40 4.76 4.18 -6.37
CA GLY A 40 5.07 4.45 -4.97
C GLY A 40 3.94 4.09 -4.01
N GLY A 41 4.26 4.06 -2.72
CA GLY A 41 3.33 3.66 -1.68
C GLY A 41 3.28 2.16 -1.42
N ARG A 42 2.41 1.78 -0.48
CA ARG A 42 2.25 0.41 0.00
C ARG A 42 0.79 0.16 0.36
N VAL A 43 0.30 -1.05 0.14
CA VAL A 43 -1.02 -1.50 0.57
C VAL A 43 -0.92 -2.78 1.37
N SER A 44 -1.84 -2.97 2.31
CA SER A 44 -1.89 -4.17 3.12
C SER A 44 -2.85 -5.19 2.50
N PHE A 45 -2.43 -5.89 1.45
CA PHE A 45 -3.24 -6.93 0.80
C PHE A 45 -2.60 -8.31 1.04
N CYS A 46 -3.39 -9.31 1.42
CA CYS A 46 -2.94 -10.69 1.42
C CYS A 46 -2.96 -11.28 0.00
N ASP A 47 -2.29 -12.42 -0.22
CA ASP A 47 -2.19 -13.04 -1.54
C ASP A 47 -3.56 -13.43 -2.11
N SER A 48 -4.46 -13.95 -1.27
CA SER A 48 -5.82 -14.34 -1.69
C SER A 48 -6.67 -13.13 -2.13
N CYS A 49 -6.64 -12.03 -1.37
CA CYS A 49 -7.35 -10.81 -1.77
C CYS A 49 -6.72 -10.16 -3.01
N THR A 50 -5.40 -10.22 -3.13
CA THR A 50 -4.68 -9.74 -4.32
C THR A 50 -5.11 -10.54 -5.56
N GLU A 51 -5.31 -11.85 -5.43
CA GLU A 51 -5.75 -12.71 -6.53
C GLU A 51 -7.18 -12.42 -6.95
N LYS A 52 -8.08 -12.22 -5.98
CA LYS A 52 -9.46 -11.81 -6.24
C LYS A 52 -9.51 -10.48 -7.00
N LEU A 53 -8.71 -9.50 -6.58
CA LEU A 53 -8.63 -8.21 -7.25
C LEU A 53 -8.07 -8.32 -8.67
N GLU A 54 -7.05 -9.15 -8.88
CA GLU A 54 -6.48 -9.42 -10.19
C GLU A 54 -7.52 -10.07 -11.12
N ASN A 55 -8.25 -11.07 -10.63
CA ASN A 55 -9.32 -11.75 -11.36
C ASN A 55 -10.51 -10.82 -11.68
N LYS A 56 -10.79 -9.84 -10.81
CA LYS A 56 -11.77 -8.77 -11.08
C LYS A 56 -11.24 -7.69 -12.04
N GLY A 57 -9.97 -7.73 -12.43
CA GLY A 57 -9.35 -6.71 -13.28
C GLY A 57 -9.09 -5.38 -12.57
N LEU A 58 -9.03 -5.38 -11.23
CA LEU A 58 -8.85 -4.18 -10.40
C LEU A 58 -7.37 -3.90 -10.10
N LEU A 59 -6.50 -4.89 -10.26
CA LEU A 59 -5.05 -4.73 -10.20
C LEU A 59 -4.33 -5.68 -11.17
N LYS A 60 -3.04 -5.43 -11.38
CA LYS A 60 -2.10 -6.33 -12.05
C LYS A 60 -0.92 -6.64 -11.14
N ARG A 61 -0.47 -7.90 -11.09
CA ARG A 61 0.81 -8.25 -10.46
C ARG A 61 1.95 -8.19 -11.46
N HIS A 62 3.09 -7.73 -10.97
CA HIS A 62 4.35 -7.74 -11.70
C HIS A 62 5.31 -8.78 -11.12
N GLN A 63 6.24 -9.29 -11.93
CA GLN A 63 7.20 -10.32 -11.50
C GLN A 63 8.09 -9.89 -10.32
N SER A 64 8.26 -8.58 -10.12
CA SER A 64 8.98 -7.98 -9.00
C SER A 64 8.24 -8.06 -7.65
N GLY A 65 7.00 -8.56 -7.64
CA GLY A 65 6.13 -8.54 -6.47
C GLY A 65 5.51 -7.17 -6.17
N THR A 66 5.64 -6.20 -7.10
CA THR A 66 4.85 -4.97 -7.06
C THR A 66 3.48 -5.19 -7.70
N ILE A 67 2.48 -4.46 -7.25
CA ILE A 67 1.17 -4.40 -7.88
C ILE A 67 0.95 -3.05 -8.56
N GLU A 68 0.07 -3.03 -9.54
CA GLU A 68 -0.44 -1.82 -10.17
C GLU A 68 -1.96 -1.83 -10.02
N LEU A 69 -2.53 -0.82 -9.36
CA LEU A 69 -3.97 -0.67 -9.25
C LEU A 69 -4.50 -0.07 -10.56
N ILE A 70 -5.53 -0.68 -11.13
CA ILE A 70 -6.15 -0.20 -12.38
C ILE A 70 -7.04 1.03 -12.12
N LYS A 71 -7.54 1.15 -10.88
CA LYS A 71 -8.31 2.28 -10.37
C LYS A 71 -7.67 2.82 -9.09
N PRO A 72 -7.99 4.06 -8.67
CA PRO A 72 -7.62 4.57 -7.35
C PRO A 72 -7.97 3.60 -6.22
N LEU A 73 -7.15 3.56 -5.16
CA LEU A 73 -7.34 2.62 -4.04
C LEU A 73 -8.73 2.72 -3.41
N LEU A 74 -9.29 3.93 -3.29
CA LEU A 74 -10.63 4.14 -2.73
C LEU A 74 -11.72 3.45 -3.56
N ASP A 75 -11.61 3.51 -4.89
CA ASP A 75 -12.55 2.86 -5.79
C ASP A 75 -12.41 1.32 -5.72
N VAL A 76 -11.17 0.83 -5.66
CA VAL A 76 -10.88 -0.60 -5.48
C VAL A 76 -11.50 -1.14 -4.19
N ILE A 77 -11.46 -0.36 -3.10
CA ILE A 77 -12.09 -0.74 -1.82
C ILE A 77 -13.60 -0.82 -1.94
N GLY A 78 -14.24 0.08 -2.69
CA GLY A 78 -15.69 0.07 -2.89
C GLY A 78 -16.20 -1.08 -3.76
N GLU A 79 -15.34 -1.67 -4.60
CA GLU A 79 -15.70 -2.73 -5.56
C GLU A 79 -15.34 -4.16 -5.09
N PHE A 80 -14.67 -4.30 -3.95
CA PHE A 80 -14.22 -5.60 -3.45
C PHE A 80 -15.33 -6.40 -2.79
#